data_AF-A0A6I2U693-F1
#
_entry.id   AF-A0A6I2U693-F1
#
_cell.length_a   1.000
_cell.length_b   1.000
_cell.length_c   1.000
_cell.angle_alpha   90.00
_cell.angle_beta   90.00
_cell.angle_gamma   90.00
#
_symmetry.space_group_name_H-M   'P 1'
#
loop_
_entity.id
_entity.type
_entity.pdbx_description
1 polymer ?
#
loop_
_entity_poly.entity_id
_entity_poly.type
_entity_poly.pdbx_seq_one_letter_code
_entity_poly.pdbx_strand_id
1 'polypeptide(L)'
;MTPEYKTVPILDAARRAGVRIADGQAGRYEVKAFCPFCLGRTKNPHLYLNTEKNRFFCQRCGEHGNSVSLYAKIRGISNKKAFEELEKSNLQMFPQAAPKEPRQEYMAPLEQRHDVYYDLLALLSLSEHDFLDLLGRGLTLDSIEQNMYRSMPARVEPRSELAQTLSRTHDLHGVPGFYRSENGDWRLSGNSGLLIPYCTAKGYIQGLQRRAEIGGKRCYVWVSSNPDKYRKDGSPLYPCGTRAHGWIHITGNVHSTTASITEGALKGDTASCLSNGALYLCAPGVNAIKYLPSAIRSLSVERLLGEYDMDQIRQEQYSAALRRMQDTLKPLGIPYIQQMWNPAYNGIDDYKLHSRRLPLAA
;
A
#
# COMPACT_ATOMS: atom_id res chain seq x y z
N MET A 1 -38.74 -4.84 -0.69
CA MET A 1 -38.11 -5.63 0.40
C MET A 1 -36.77 -6.13 -0.10
N THR A 2 -35.66 -5.59 0.40
CA THR A 2 -34.32 -6.12 0.12
C THR A 2 -34.22 -7.51 0.75
N PRO A 3 -33.70 -8.53 0.04
CA PRO A 3 -33.50 -9.84 0.64
C PRO A 3 -32.57 -9.70 1.85
N GLU A 4 -33.05 -10.16 3.00
CA GLU A 4 -32.29 -10.13 4.25
C GLU A 4 -31.18 -11.19 4.15
N TYR A 5 -29.96 -10.73 3.87
CA TYR A 5 -28.82 -11.63 3.73
C TYR A 5 -28.39 -12.14 5.11
N LYS A 6 -28.57 -13.44 5.33
CA LYS A 6 -28.08 -14.11 6.54
C LYS A 6 -26.57 -14.24 6.50
N THR A 7 -25.89 -13.63 7.47
CA THR A 7 -24.43 -13.66 7.60
C THR A 7 -24.00 -14.70 8.62
N VAL A 8 -23.08 -15.60 8.24
CA VAL A 8 -22.44 -16.53 9.17
C VAL A 8 -21.05 -15.98 9.55
N PRO A 9 -20.76 -15.72 10.84
CA PRO A 9 -19.44 -15.27 11.27
C PRO A 9 -18.33 -16.27 10.94
N ILE A 10 -17.21 -15.79 10.36
CA ILE A 10 -16.10 -16.66 9.95
C ILE A 10 -15.47 -17.44 11.11
N LEU A 11 -15.41 -16.86 12.31
CA LEU A 11 -14.84 -17.53 13.48
C LEU A 11 -15.73 -18.65 13.99
N ASP A 12 -17.04 -18.49 13.88
CA ASP A 12 -17.99 -19.53 14.25
C ASP A 12 -17.91 -20.70 13.26
N ALA A 13 -17.96 -20.42 11.95
CA ALA A 13 -17.74 -21.42 10.91
C ALA A 13 -16.39 -22.15 11.07
N ALA A 14 -15.32 -21.42 11.38
CA ALA A 14 -13.99 -21.99 11.61
C ALA A 14 -13.95 -22.91 12.84
N ARG A 15 -14.53 -22.49 13.99
CA ARG A 15 -14.59 -23.30 15.21
C ARG A 15 -15.40 -24.56 15.00
N ARG A 16 -16.58 -24.47 14.37
CA ARG A 16 -17.45 -25.61 14.06
C ARG A 16 -16.81 -26.58 13.07
N ALA A 17 -15.99 -26.07 12.15
CA ALA A 17 -15.20 -26.90 11.25
C ALA A 17 -13.95 -27.50 11.90
N GLY A 18 -13.66 -27.21 13.19
CA GLY A 18 -12.48 -27.73 13.89
C GLY A 18 -11.16 -27.04 13.49
N VAL A 19 -11.22 -25.83 12.94
CA VAL A 19 -10.02 -25.06 12.61
C VAL A 19 -9.33 -24.64 13.91
N ARG A 20 -8.05 -24.99 14.04
CA ARG A 20 -7.22 -24.57 15.18
C ARG A 20 -6.86 -23.09 15.04
N ILE A 21 -7.42 -22.26 15.91
CA ILE A 21 -7.12 -20.82 16.00
C ILE A 21 -5.88 -20.62 16.89
N ALA A 22 -5.02 -19.66 16.57
CA ALA A 22 -3.86 -19.33 17.40
C ALA A 22 -4.27 -18.58 18.67
N ASP A 23 -3.52 -18.75 19.77
CA ASP A 23 -3.86 -18.16 21.07
C ASP A 23 -3.79 -16.63 21.08
N GLY A 24 -4.56 -16.01 21.99
CA GLY A 24 -4.52 -14.55 22.24
C GLY A 24 -5.07 -13.67 21.09
N GLN A 25 -5.95 -14.20 20.25
CA GLN A 25 -6.49 -13.50 19.07
C GLN A 25 -7.93 -12.98 19.22
N ALA A 26 -8.50 -12.99 20.43
CA ALA A 26 -9.87 -12.50 20.65
C ALA A 26 -10.00 -11.01 20.31
N GLY A 27 -11.06 -10.62 19.59
CA GLY A 27 -11.37 -9.22 19.28
C GLY A 27 -10.58 -8.57 18.13
N ARG A 28 -9.73 -9.31 17.40
CA ARG A 28 -8.96 -8.77 16.26
C ARG A 28 -9.75 -8.79 14.95
N TYR A 29 -9.47 -7.81 14.08
CA TYR A 29 -10.05 -7.72 12.73
C TYR A 29 -9.57 -8.87 11.82
N GLU A 30 -8.36 -9.37 12.08
CA GLU A 30 -7.73 -10.46 11.35
C GLU A 30 -7.13 -11.46 12.35
N VAL A 31 -7.75 -12.64 12.40
CA VAL A 31 -7.39 -13.73 13.31
C VAL A 31 -6.55 -14.75 12.56
N LYS A 32 -5.42 -15.13 13.16
CA LYS A 32 -4.53 -16.15 12.60
C LYS A 32 -4.93 -17.54 13.08
N ALA A 33 -4.93 -18.49 12.15
CA ALA A 33 -5.27 -19.88 12.38
C ALA A 33 -4.33 -20.82 11.59
N PHE A 34 -4.42 -22.11 11.88
CA PHE A 34 -3.69 -23.14 11.17
C PHE A 34 -4.54 -23.64 10.00
N CYS A 35 -4.00 -23.54 8.79
CA CYS A 35 -4.72 -23.94 7.59
C CYS A 35 -4.94 -25.47 7.59
N PRO A 36 -6.20 -25.95 7.48
CA PRO A 36 -6.49 -27.37 7.40
C PRO A 36 -6.21 -27.96 6.00
N PHE A 37 -6.00 -27.11 4.99
CA PHE A 37 -5.82 -27.51 3.59
C PHE A 37 -4.35 -27.70 3.19
N CYS A 38 -3.40 -27.24 4.02
CA CYS A 38 -1.99 -27.38 3.71
C CYS A 38 -1.47 -28.77 4.06
N LEU A 39 -0.72 -29.38 3.14
CA LEU A 39 0.02 -30.62 3.41
C LEU A 39 1.18 -30.33 4.39
N GLY A 40 1.27 -31.12 5.45
CA GLY A 40 2.32 -31.05 6.48
C GLY A 40 2.00 -30.13 7.67
N ARG A 41 2.23 -30.63 8.89
CA ARG A 41 2.08 -29.85 10.13
C ARG A 41 3.07 -28.69 10.16
N THR A 42 2.60 -27.51 10.53
CA THR A 42 3.41 -26.30 10.65
C THR A 42 3.24 -25.71 12.04
N LYS A 43 4.33 -25.22 12.62
CA LYS A 43 4.34 -24.52 13.91
C LYS A 43 3.76 -23.10 13.81
N ASN A 44 3.72 -22.50 12.61
CA ASN A 44 3.28 -21.13 12.41
C ASN A 44 1.85 -21.07 11.79
N PRO A 45 0.95 -20.24 12.35
CA PRO A 45 -0.36 -20.01 11.75
C PRO A 45 -0.22 -19.12 10.51
N HIS A 46 -0.91 -19.50 9.44
CA HIS A 46 -0.79 -18.89 8.10
C HIS A 46 -2.14 -18.84 7.35
N LEU A 47 -3.22 -19.24 8.03
CA LEU A 47 -4.60 -18.98 7.62
C LEU A 47 -5.05 -17.68 8.29
N TYR A 48 -5.52 -16.73 7.51
CA TYR A 48 -6.02 -15.44 7.97
C TYR A 48 -7.54 -15.45 7.88
N LEU A 49 -8.22 -15.15 8.99
CA LEU A 49 -9.67 -15.07 9.11
C LEU A 49 -10.04 -13.60 9.36
N ASN A 50 -10.64 -12.94 8.36
CA ASN A 50 -11.09 -11.57 8.48
C ASN A 50 -12.51 -11.54 9.05
N THR A 51 -12.65 -11.02 10.28
CA THR A 51 -13.87 -11.08 11.08
C THR A 51 -14.94 -10.10 10.64
N GLU A 52 -14.58 -9.03 9.92
CA GLU A 52 -15.52 -8.05 9.37
C GLU A 52 -16.09 -8.51 8.02
N LYS A 53 -15.22 -8.94 7.11
CA LYS A 53 -15.59 -9.38 5.76
C LYS A 53 -16.09 -10.82 5.72
N ASN A 54 -15.96 -11.55 6.82
CA ASN A 54 -16.25 -12.97 6.93
C ASN A 54 -15.55 -13.83 5.86
N ARG A 55 -14.28 -13.50 5.58
CA ARG A 55 -13.45 -14.17 4.57
C ARG A 55 -12.23 -14.82 5.18
N PHE A 56 -11.77 -15.90 4.55
CA PHE A 56 -10.48 -16.51 4.86
C PHE A 56 -9.52 -16.43 3.68
N PHE A 57 -8.23 -16.38 3.98
CA PHE A 57 -7.16 -16.50 3.01
C PHE A 57 -5.95 -17.20 3.64
N CYS A 58 -5.45 -18.24 3.00
CA CYS A 58 -4.23 -18.92 3.39
C CYS A 58 -3.04 -18.38 2.59
N GLN A 59 -2.05 -17.81 3.28
CA GLN A 59 -0.84 -17.29 2.61
C GLN A 59 0.08 -18.40 2.05
N ARG A 60 -0.10 -19.66 2.46
CA ARG A 60 0.75 -20.77 2.04
C ARG A 60 0.22 -21.53 0.83
N CYS A 61 -1.03 -22.01 0.88
CA CYS A 61 -1.64 -22.75 -0.23
C CYS A 61 -2.55 -21.90 -1.11
N GLY A 62 -2.80 -20.63 -0.76
CA GLY A 62 -3.67 -19.74 -1.55
C GLY A 62 -5.17 -20.01 -1.42
N GLU A 63 -5.57 -21.02 -0.62
CA GLU A 63 -6.97 -21.32 -0.36
C GLU A 63 -7.69 -20.13 0.28
N HIS A 64 -8.88 -19.83 -0.23
CA HIS A 64 -9.64 -18.66 0.17
C HIS A 64 -11.15 -18.86 -0.02
N GLY A 65 -11.92 -17.94 0.55
CA GLY A 65 -13.37 -17.95 0.47
C GLY A 65 -14.04 -17.15 1.59
N ASN A 66 -15.29 -17.46 1.86
CA ASN A 66 -16.10 -16.95 2.97
C ASN A 66 -16.36 -18.04 4.04
N SER A 67 -17.10 -17.69 5.08
CA SER A 67 -17.50 -18.58 6.19
C SER A 67 -18.12 -19.90 5.74
N VAL A 68 -19.09 -19.85 4.84
CA VAL A 68 -19.77 -21.04 4.31
C VAL A 68 -18.80 -21.92 3.53
N SER A 69 -18.01 -21.32 2.64
CA SER A 69 -17.06 -22.07 1.82
C SER A 69 -15.91 -22.69 2.62
N LEU A 70 -15.51 -22.07 3.74
CA LEU A 70 -14.52 -22.64 4.66
C LEU A 70 -15.06 -23.94 5.27
N TYR A 71 -16.26 -23.88 5.83
CA TYR A 71 -16.92 -25.02 6.44
C TYR A 71 -17.19 -26.14 5.41
N ALA A 72 -17.71 -25.77 4.24
CA ALA A 72 -17.98 -26.69 3.14
C ALA A 72 -16.73 -27.47 2.70
N LYS A 73 -15.61 -26.77 2.49
CA LYS A 73 -14.34 -27.36 2.05
C LYS A 73 -13.75 -28.31 3.10
N ILE A 74 -13.83 -27.96 4.38
CA ILE A 74 -13.29 -28.81 5.47
C ILE A 74 -14.14 -30.08 5.63
N ARG A 75 -15.47 -29.96 5.45
CA ARG A 75 -16.42 -31.06 5.64
C ARG A 75 -16.66 -31.89 4.37
N GLY A 76 -16.14 -31.47 3.22
CA GLY A 76 -16.35 -32.16 1.94
C GLY A 76 -17.80 -32.13 1.47
N ILE A 77 -18.53 -31.05 1.74
CA ILE A 77 -19.96 -30.90 1.39
C ILE A 77 -20.20 -29.68 0.49
N SER A 78 -21.39 -29.59 -0.11
CA SER A 78 -21.79 -28.42 -0.91
C SER A 78 -22.02 -27.18 -0.05
N ASN A 79 -21.85 -25.99 -0.63
CA ASN A 79 -22.12 -24.72 0.06
C ASN A 79 -23.57 -24.61 0.59
N LYS A 80 -24.54 -25.18 -0.13
CA LYS A 80 -25.94 -25.21 0.30
C LYS A 80 -26.11 -26.03 1.58
N LYS A 81 -25.55 -27.25 1.62
CA LYS A 81 -25.59 -28.12 2.80
C LYS A 81 -24.80 -27.54 3.97
N ALA A 82 -23.65 -26.92 3.70
CA ALA A 82 -22.86 -26.21 4.70
C ALA A 82 -23.65 -25.07 5.34
N PHE A 83 -24.36 -24.28 4.55
CA PHE A 83 -25.21 -23.20 5.06
C PHE A 83 -26.36 -23.75 5.93
N GLU A 84 -27.05 -24.81 5.48
CA GLU A 84 -28.11 -25.47 6.26
C GLU A 84 -27.59 -26.05 7.59
N GLU A 85 -26.40 -26.67 7.62
CA GLU A 85 -25.77 -27.18 8.85
C GLU A 85 -25.39 -26.04 9.82
N LEU A 86 -24.91 -24.92 9.28
CA LEU A 86 -24.56 -23.74 10.05
C LEU A 86 -25.81 -23.03 10.63
N GLU A 87 -26.96 -23.12 9.97
CA GLU A 87 -28.24 -22.59 10.47
C GLU A 87 -28.90 -23.46 11.55
N LYS A 88 -28.88 -24.80 11.41
CA LYS A 88 -29.62 -25.73 12.31
C LYS A 88 -29.06 -25.83 13.74
N SER A 89 -27.83 -25.40 13.96
CA SER A 89 -27.20 -25.45 15.27
C SER A 89 -27.50 -24.16 16.06
N ASN A 90 -28.48 -24.27 16.96
CA ASN A 90 -28.99 -23.24 17.88
C ASN A 90 -28.00 -22.09 18.10
N LEU A 91 -28.35 -20.92 17.56
CA LEU A 91 -27.71 -19.65 17.85
C LEU A 91 -27.94 -19.30 19.33
N GLN A 92 -27.08 -19.77 20.23
CA GLN A 92 -26.77 -18.96 21.40
C GLN A 92 -26.07 -17.71 20.87
N MET A 93 -26.87 -16.66 20.71
CA MET A 93 -26.39 -15.31 20.52
C MET A 93 -25.55 -14.97 21.75
N PHE A 94 -24.25 -15.20 21.68
CA PHE A 94 -23.33 -14.39 22.47
C PHE A 94 -23.68 -12.94 22.13
N PRO A 95 -23.84 -12.04 23.13
CA PRO A 95 -23.97 -10.62 22.84
C PRO A 95 -22.83 -10.27 21.90
N GLN A 96 -23.16 -9.99 20.64
CA GLN A 96 -22.19 -9.41 19.75
C GLN A 96 -21.78 -8.12 20.47
N ALA A 97 -20.47 -7.91 20.67
CA ALA A 97 -20.01 -6.54 20.80
C ALA A 97 -20.68 -5.82 19.62
N ALA A 98 -21.54 -4.83 19.93
CA ALA A 98 -22.35 -4.14 18.93
C ALA A 98 -21.49 -3.93 17.68
N PRO A 99 -21.98 -4.21 16.46
CA PRO A 99 -21.21 -3.94 15.25
C PRO A 99 -20.65 -2.54 15.43
N LYS A 100 -19.32 -2.44 15.60
CA LYS A 100 -18.68 -1.13 15.74
C LYS A 100 -19.15 -0.42 14.49
N GLU A 101 -19.92 0.66 14.67
CA GLU A 101 -20.36 1.46 13.54
C GLU A 101 -19.14 1.64 12.64
N PRO A 102 -19.25 1.36 11.33
CA PRO A 102 -18.10 1.47 10.43
C PRO A 102 -17.51 2.84 10.68
N ARG A 103 -16.32 2.87 11.30
CA ARG A 103 -15.68 4.11 11.70
C ARG A 103 -15.55 4.90 10.42
N GLN A 104 -16.28 6.00 10.29
CA GLN A 104 -16.12 6.88 9.14
C GLN A 104 -14.70 7.42 9.23
N GLU A 105 -13.79 6.79 8.48
CA GLU A 105 -12.40 7.24 8.37
C GLU A 105 -12.45 8.58 7.62
N TYR A 106 -12.38 9.68 8.36
CA TYR A 106 -12.19 10.99 7.76
C TYR A 106 -10.78 11.10 7.18
N MET A 107 -10.71 11.46 5.91
CA MET A 107 -9.49 11.83 5.22
C MET A 107 -9.63 13.28 4.80
N ALA A 108 -8.63 14.10 5.14
CA ALA A 108 -8.60 15.49 4.73
C ALA A 108 -8.62 15.61 3.19
N PRO A 109 -9.26 16.67 2.64
CA PRO A 109 -9.21 16.99 1.22
C PRO A 109 -7.79 16.99 0.66
N LEU A 110 -7.67 16.76 -0.65
CA LEU A 110 -6.35 16.63 -1.31
C LEU A 110 -5.51 17.89 -1.14
N GLU A 111 -6.12 19.05 -1.30
CA GLU A 111 -5.50 20.37 -1.20
C GLU A 111 -4.93 20.60 0.21
N GLN A 112 -5.74 20.34 1.24
CA GLN A 112 -5.29 20.43 2.64
C GLN A 112 -4.12 19.46 2.92
N ARG A 113 -4.19 18.22 2.42
CA ARG A 113 -3.07 17.27 2.57
C ARG A 113 -1.83 17.76 1.86
N HIS A 114 -1.97 18.32 0.66
CA HIS A 114 -0.86 18.88 -0.10
C HIS A 114 -0.17 20.01 0.66
N ASP A 115 -0.93 20.99 1.14
CA ASP A 115 -0.37 22.15 1.84
C ASP A 115 0.42 21.71 3.08
N VAL A 116 -0.16 20.80 3.88
CA VAL A 116 0.52 20.23 5.05
C VAL A 116 1.81 19.49 4.68
N TYR A 117 1.79 18.68 3.63
CA TYR A 117 2.99 17.94 3.20
C TYR A 117 4.03 18.86 2.57
N TYR A 118 3.61 19.86 1.80
CA TYR A 118 4.49 20.84 1.17
C TYR A 118 5.26 21.62 2.25
N ASP A 119 4.55 22.17 3.24
CA ASP A 119 5.16 22.90 4.34
C ASP A 119 6.00 21.99 5.24
N LEU A 120 5.58 20.73 5.47
CA LEU A 120 6.43 19.75 6.16
C LEU A 120 7.77 19.56 5.43
N LEU A 121 7.75 19.40 4.11
CA LEU A 121 8.97 19.18 3.32
C LEU A 121 9.82 20.47 3.25
N ALA A 122 9.20 21.65 3.21
CA ALA A 122 9.90 22.92 3.25
C ALA A 122 10.66 23.15 4.57
N LEU A 123 10.15 22.63 5.69
CA LEU A 123 10.81 22.70 7.01
C LEU A 123 11.92 21.66 7.20
N LEU A 124 12.04 20.69 6.31
CA LEU A 124 13.04 19.62 6.39
C LEU A 124 14.22 19.91 5.47
N SER A 125 15.36 19.30 5.80
CA SER A 125 16.52 19.23 4.92
C SER A 125 16.71 17.82 4.36
N LEU A 126 17.44 17.72 3.26
CA LEU A 126 17.90 16.45 2.70
C LEU A 126 19.30 16.14 3.26
N SER A 127 19.49 14.93 3.77
CA SER A 127 20.81 14.51 4.26
C SER A 127 21.81 14.37 3.11
N GLU A 128 23.08 14.65 3.37
CA GLU A 128 24.16 14.50 2.38
C GLU A 128 24.22 13.08 1.82
N HIS A 129 24.07 12.06 2.68
CA HIS A 129 24.03 10.67 2.26
C HIS A 129 22.88 10.39 1.27
N ASP A 130 21.65 10.84 1.58
CA ASP A 130 20.51 10.63 0.69
C ASP A 130 20.67 11.43 -0.61
N PHE A 131 21.21 12.64 -0.54
CA PHE A 131 21.50 13.48 -1.70
C PHE A 131 22.50 12.81 -2.65
N LEU A 132 23.61 12.27 -2.13
CA LEU A 132 24.60 11.53 -2.92
C LEU A 132 24.02 10.24 -3.52
N ASP A 133 23.15 9.52 -2.79
CA ASP A 133 22.44 8.34 -3.33
C ASP A 133 21.51 8.71 -4.49
N LEU A 134 20.80 9.84 -4.40
CA LEU A 134 19.93 10.35 -5.48
C LEU A 134 20.74 10.77 -6.71
N LEU A 135 21.87 11.45 -6.53
CA LEU A 135 22.79 11.76 -7.63
C LEU A 135 23.35 10.49 -8.28
N GLY A 136 23.71 9.49 -7.47
CA GLY A 136 24.20 8.20 -7.94
C GLY A 136 23.18 7.45 -8.82
N ARG A 137 21.88 7.68 -8.59
CA ARG A 137 20.77 7.18 -9.42
C ARG A 137 20.61 7.92 -10.75
N GLY A 138 21.28 9.05 -10.94
CA GLY A 138 21.24 9.85 -12.17
C GLY A 138 20.18 10.95 -12.16
N LEU A 139 19.59 11.27 -10.99
CA LEU A 139 18.80 12.48 -10.84
C LEU A 139 19.71 13.72 -10.88
N THR A 140 19.20 14.81 -11.45
CA THR A 140 19.89 16.11 -11.44
C THR A 140 19.57 16.88 -10.17
N LEU A 141 20.35 17.93 -9.88
CA LEU A 141 20.08 18.85 -8.77
C LEU A 141 18.68 19.45 -8.87
N ASP A 142 18.32 19.91 -10.06
CA ASP A 142 16.99 20.50 -10.32
C ASP A 142 15.87 19.50 -10.07
N SER A 143 16.01 18.25 -10.55
CA SER A 143 15.01 17.21 -10.30
C SER A 143 14.91 16.84 -8.81
N ILE A 144 16.03 16.81 -8.09
CA ILE A 144 16.02 16.52 -6.64
C ILE A 144 15.26 17.60 -5.88
N GLU A 145 15.49 18.87 -6.21
CA GLU A 145 14.81 19.98 -5.55
C GLU A 145 13.34 20.09 -5.96
N GLN A 146 13.05 19.96 -7.26
CA GLN A 146 11.67 19.94 -7.78
C GLN A 146 10.82 18.83 -7.16
N ASN A 147 11.41 17.65 -6.95
CA ASN A 147 10.72 16.51 -6.34
C ASN A 147 10.63 16.62 -4.80
N MET A 148 11.21 17.66 -4.20
CA MET A 148 11.20 17.92 -2.75
C MET A 148 11.58 16.71 -1.90
N TYR A 149 12.61 15.97 -2.31
CA TYR A 149 13.16 14.92 -1.46
C TYR A 149 13.73 15.51 -0.18
N ARG A 150 13.39 14.92 0.97
CA ARG A 150 13.84 15.35 2.31
C ARG A 150 14.12 14.16 3.21
N SER A 151 14.88 14.34 4.27
CA SER A 151 15.17 13.26 5.24
C SER A 151 14.32 13.42 6.50
N MET A 152 13.54 12.39 6.82
CA MET A 152 12.74 12.34 8.05
C MET A 152 13.67 12.27 9.28
N PRO A 153 13.47 13.09 10.33
CA PRO A 153 14.28 13.02 11.54
C PRO A 153 14.15 11.67 12.26
N ALA A 154 15.28 11.18 12.79
CA ALA A 154 15.33 9.91 13.53
C ALA A 154 14.63 9.98 14.89
N ARG A 155 14.89 11.08 15.61
CA ARG A 155 14.39 11.31 16.98
C ARG A 155 12.92 11.72 16.98
N VAL A 156 12.25 11.44 18.10
CA VAL A 156 10.81 11.72 18.26
C VAL A 156 10.58 13.22 18.51
N GLU A 157 11.52 13.87 19.19
CA GLU A 157 11.41 15.26 19.63
C GLU A 157 11.33 16.20 18.42
N PRO A 158 12.26 16.17 17.42
CA PRO A 158 12.16 17.04 16.25
C PRO A 158 10.90 16.76 15.42
N ARG A 159 10.47 15.50 15.33
CA ARG A 159 9.21 15.16 14.63
C ARG A 159 7.98 15.73 15.35
N SER A 160 8.03 15.79 16.67
CA SER A 160 6.95 16.37 17.48
C SER A 160 6.93 17.89 17.34
N GLU A 161 8.10 18.54 17.33
CA GLU A 161 8.23 19.97 17.05
C GLU A 161 7.71 20.35 15.65
N LEU A 162 8.02 19.55 14.62
CA LEU A 162 7.47 19.73 13.27
C LEU A 162 5.94 19.65 13.27
N ALA A 163 5.37 18.63 13.92
CA ALA A 163 3.92 18.48 13.99
C ALA A 163 3.26 19.63 14.76
N GLN A 164 3.85 20.09 15.86
CA GLN A 164 3.37 21.25 16.61
C GLN A 164 3.47 22.53 15.77
N THR A 165 4.57 22.73 15.05
CA THR A 165 4.78 23.90 14.19
C THR A 165 3.72 23.97 13.09
N LEU A 166 3.51 22.87 12.36
CA LEU A 166 2.50 22.78 11.31
C LEU A 166 1.08 22.98 11.85
N SER A 167 0.79 22.49 13.05
CA SER A 167 -0.54 22.64 13.65
C SER A 167 -0.95 24.08 14.00
N ARG A 168 -0.01 25.03 13.97
CA ARG A 168 -0.29 26.46 14.19
C ARG A 168 -0.94 27.11 12.97
N THR A 169 -0.67 26.59 11.78
CA THR A 169 -1.12 27.15 10.50
C THR A 169 -2.04 26.22 9.73
N HIS A 170 -2.06 24.92 10.08
CA HIS A 170 -2.85 23.90 9.39
C HIS A 170 -3.70 23.08 10.37
N ASP A 171 -4.88 22.65 9.91
CA ASP A 171 -5.56 21.52 10.52
C ASP A 171 -4.91 20.21 10.04
N LEU A 172 -4.38 19.42 10.98
CA LEU A 172 -3.69 18.16 10.70
C LEU A 172 -4.64 16.95 10.80
N HIS A 173 -5.90 17.15 11.20
CA HIS A 173 -6.88 16.09 11.29
C HIS A 173 -7.18 15.51 9.91
N GLY A 174 -7.21 14.18 9.79
CA GLY A 174 -7.44 13.53 8.49
C GLY A 174 -6.20 13.44 7.60
N VAL A 175 -5.04 13.98 8.00
CA VAL A 175 -3.80 13.94 7.20
C VAL A 175 -2.96 12.72 7.59
N PRO A 176 -2.76 11.74 6.67
CA PRO A 176 -1.97 10.55 6.97
C PRO A 176 -0.56 10.88 7.46
N GLY A 177 -0.19 10.27 8.58
CA GLY A 177 1.11 10.52 9.19
C GLY A 177 1.00 11.33 10.48
N PHE A 178 0.00 12.20 10.57
CA PHE A 178 -0.26 13.02 11.75
C PHE A 178 -1.34 12.39 12.63
N TYR A 179 -1.13 12.46 13.94
CA TYR A 179 -2.07 11.93 14.92
C TYR A 179 -1.97 12.69 16.23
N ARG A 180 -2.98 12.55 17.08
CA ARG A 180 -2.95 13.08 18.44
C ARG A 180 -2.43 12.02 19.40
N SER A 181 -1.46 12.40 20.22
CA SER A 181 -1.03 11.60 21.36
C SER A 181 -2.12 11.52 22.43
N GLU A 182 -1.93 10.66 23.42
CA GLU A 182 -2.85 10.51 24.56
C GLU A 182 -3.04 11.82 25.34
N ASN A 183 -2.02 12.68 25.36
CA ASN A 183 -2.07 13.98 26.02
C ASN A 183 -2.69 15.08 25.13
N GLY A 184 -3.15 14.74 23.93
CA GLY A 184 -3.78 15.67 22.99
C GLY A 184 -2.82 16.37 22.03
N ASP A 185 -1.50 16.25 22.23
CA ASP A 185 -0.49 16.88 21.36
C ASP A 185 -0.41 16.24 19.97
N TRP A 186 -0.18 17.07 18.95
CA TRP A 186 0.12 16.62 17.60
C TRP A 186 1.47 15.92 17.51
N ARG A 187 1.49 14.79 16.80
CA ARG A 187 2.68 13.97 16.55
C ARG A 187 2.76 13.56 15.08
N LEU A 188 3.98 13.45 14.58
CA LEU A 188 4.29 12.89 13.26
C LEU A 188 4.84 11.47 13.40
N SER A 189 4.15 10.52 12.78
CA SER A 189 4.52 9.10 12.76
C SER A 189 5.68 8.79 11.81
N GLY A 190 6.30 7.63 12.02
CA GLY A 190 7.43 7.16 11.22
C GLY A 190 8.75 7.17 11.99
N ASN A 191 9.82 6.81 11.30
CA ASN A 191 11.22 6.79 11.78
C ASN A 191 12.11 7.50 10.74
N SER A 192 13.43 7.55 10.94
CA SER A 192 14.35 8.16 9.97
C SER A 192 14.28 7.54 8.57
N GLY A 193 14.54 8.34 7.55
CA GLY A 193 14.69 7.86 6.17
C GLY A 193 14.30 8.90 5.14
N LEU A 194 14.62 8.62 3.89
CA LEU A 194 14.30 9.49 2.75
C LEU A 194 12.79 9.54 2.53
N LEU A 195 12.22 10.74 2.57
CA LEU A 195 10.84 11.03 2.19
C LEU A 195 10.74 11.25 0.69
N ILE A 196 9.77 10.57 0.10
CA ILE A 196 9.49 10.54 -1.33
C ILE A 196 8.03 10.99 -1.49
N PRO A 197 7.79 12.19 -2.02
CA PRO A 197 6.45 12.68 -2.28
C PRO A 197 5.73 11.89 -3.36
N TYR A 198 4.47 11.56 -3.13
CA TYR A 198 3.58 10.97 -4.14
C TYR A 198 2.65 12.06 -4.66
N CYS A 199 2.76 12.38 -5.94
CA CYS A 199 2.08 13.51 -6.56
C CYS A 199 0.95 13.05 -7.50
N THR A 200 -0.07 13.89 -7.64
CA THR A 200 -1.11 13.74 -8.67
C THR A 200 -0.66 14.37 -9.98
N ALA A 201 -1.44 14.20 -11.05
CA ALA A 201 -1.17 14.83 -12.36
C ALA A 201 -1.17 16.38 -12.30
N LYS A 202 -1.78 16.98 -11.27
CA LYS A 202 -1.79 18.43 -11.04
C LYS A 202 -0.62 18.91 -10.18
N GLY A 203 0.28 18.03 -9.76
CA GLY A 203 1.38 18.35 -8.85
C GLY A 203 1.03 18.32 -7.36
N TYR A 204 -0.24 18.14 -6.98
CA TYR A 204 -0.62 18.01 -5.56
C TYR A 204 0.02 16.78 -4.91
N ILE A 205 0.67 16.97 -3.77
CA ILE A 205 1.22 15.91 -2.93
C ILE A 205 0.05 15.23 -2.20
N GLN A 206 -0.22 13.98 -2.55
CA GLN A 206 -1.30 13.18 -1.95
C GLN A 206 -0.81 12.27 -0.82
N GLY A 207 0.49 12.07 -0.69
CA GLY A 207 1.05 11.28 0.39
C GLY A 207 2.57 11.25 0.36
N LEU A 208 3.16 10.68 1.40
CA LEU A 208 4.60 10.53 1.53
C LEU A 208 4.94 9.07 1.76
N GLN A 209 5.86 8.54 0.95
CA GLN A 209 6.51 7.28 1.24
C GLN A 209 7.88 7.55 1.84
N ARG A 210 8.27 6.75 2.81
CA ARG A 210 9.60 6.80 3.42
C ARG A 210 10.39 5.57 3.02
N ARG A 211 11.54 5.76 2.39
CA ARG A 211 12.55 4.72 2.21
C ARG A 211 13.40 4.64 3.48
N ALA A 212 13.37 3.47 4.10
CA ALA A 212 13.93 3.20 5.41
C ALA A 212 14.82 1.97 5.39
N GLU A 213 15.67 1.83 6.39
CA GLU A 213 16.36 0.58 6.67
C GLU A 213 15.73 -0.10 7.88
N ILE A 214 15.21 -1.31 7.69
CA ILE A 214 14.54 -2.09 8.73
C ILE A 214 15.17 -3.48 8.73
N GLY A 215 15.91 -3.81 9.81
CA GLY A 215 16.59 -5.10 9.93
C GLY A 215 17.63 -5.34 8.82
N GLY A 216 18.40 -4.32 8.45
CA GLY A 216 19.40 -4.37 7.38
C GLY A 216 18.83 -4.42 5.96
N LYS A 217 17.50 -4.22 5.80
CA LYS A 217 16.83 -4.23 4.49
C LYS A 217 16.22 -2.88 4.18
N ARG A 218 16.42 -2.42 2.95
CA ARG A 218 15.72 -1.25 2.41
C ARG A 218 14.24 -1.57 2.28
N CYS A 219 13.39 -0.73 2.85
CA CYS A 219 11.94 -0.89 2.91
C CYS A 219 11.28 0.44 2.60
N TYR A 220 10.26 0.41 1.74
CA TYR A 220 9.45 1.57 1.41
C TYR A 220 8.14 1.50 2.20
N VAL A 221 7.93 2.47 3.09
CA VAL A 221 6.82 2.48 4.04
C VAL A 221 6.10 3.81 3.96
N TRP A 222 4.78 3.78 3.79
CA TRP A 222 3.97 5.00 3.85
C TRP A 222 4.13 5.71 5.21
N VAL A 223 4.29 7.02 5.17
CA VAL A 223 4.08 7.88 6.33
C VAL A 223 2.58 7.83 6.65
N SER A 224 2.24 7.12 7.72
CA SER A 224 0.88 6.64 7.95
C SER A 224 0.63 6.46 9.43
N SER A 225 -0.42 7.09 9.90
CA SER A 225 -0.95 7.02 11.26
C SER A 225 -2.18 6.10 11.28
N ASN A 226 -2.03 4.87 10.78
CA ASN A 226 -3.15 3.94 10.60
C ASN A 226 -3.85 3.63 11.94
N PRO A 227 -5.14 4.01 12.12
CA PRO A 227 -5.85 3.87 13.40
C PRO A 227 -6.09 2.40 13.82
N ASP A 228 -5.92 1.46 12.90
CA ASP A 228 -6.06 0.02 13.17
C ASP A 228 -4.79 -0.62 13.76
N LYS A 229 -3.72 0.15 13.94
CA LYS A 229 -2.53 -0.33 14.63
C LYS A 229 -2.69 -0.17 16.13
N TYR A 230 -2.42 -1.24 16.86
CA TYR A 230 -2.49 -1.28 18.32
C TYR A 230 -1.14 -1.68 18.91
N ARG A 231 -0.87 -1.19 20.11
CA ARG A 231 0.26 -1.62 20.94
C ARG A 231 -0.02 -2.99 21.55
N LYS A 232 1.00 -3.59 22.16
CA LYS A 232 0.88 -4.92 22.79
C LYS A 232 -0.14 -4.96 23.94
N ASP A 233 -0.33 -3.82 24.61
CA ASP A 233 -1.31 -3.63 25.69
C ASP A 233 -2.74 -3.41 25.19
N GLY A 234 -2.97 -3.39 23.86
CA GLY A 234 -4.29 -3.18 23.27
C GLY A 234 -4.69 -1.71 23.10
N SER A 235 -3.85 -0.74 23.49
CA SER A 235 -4.08 0.69 23.22
C SER A 235 -3.82 1.02 21.73
N PRO A 236 -4.55 2.00 21.13
CA PRO A 236 -4.27 2.45 19.77
C PRO A 236 -2.86 3.03 19.66
N LEU A 237 -2.09 2.60 18.66
CA LEU A 237 -0.77 3.13 18.38
C LEU A 237 -0.83 4.57 17.86
N TYR A 238 -1.86 4.86 17.06
CA TYR A 238 -2.12 6.18 16.47
C TYR A 238 -3.55 6.63 16.78
N PRO A 239 -3.83 7.10 18.01
CA PRO A 239 -5.13 7.64 18.36
C PRO A 239 -5.54 8.76 17.40
N CYS A 240 -6.78 8.69 16.89
CA CYS A 240 -7.33 9.64 15.92
C CYS A 240 -6.45 9.87 14.67
N GLY A 241 -5.58 8.91 14.33
CA GLY A 241 -4.76 8.98 13.14
C GLY A 241 -5.50 8.57 11.88
N THR A 242 -4.94 8.95 10.72
CA THR A 242 -5.45 8.56 9.40
C THR A 242 -4.47 7.64 8.68
N ARG A 243 -4.98 6.62 7.99
CA ARG A 243 -4.14 5.73 7.17
C ARG A 243 -3.78 6.35 5.83
N ALA A 244 -2.55 6.12 5.39
CA ALA A 244 -2.19 6.31 4.01
C ALA A 244 -2.76 5.20 3.11
N HIS A 245 -2.93 5.50 1.82
CA HIS A 245 -3.33 4.55 0.80
C HIS A 245 -2.22 4.32 -0.22
N GLY A 246 -2.34 3.24 -1.01
CA GLY A 246 -1.43 2.95 -2.12
C GLY A 246 -1.70 3.87 -3.31
N TRP A 247 -1.53 5.18 -3.14
CA TRP A 247 -1.69 6.17 -4.19
C TRP A 247 -0.65 6.00 -5.30
N ILE A 248 -1.01 6.40 -6.52
CA ILE A 248 -0.14 6.37 -7.69
C ILE A 248 0.53 7.72 -7.82
N HIS A 249 1.86 7.73 -7.83
CA HIS A 249 2.63 8.94 -8.10
C HIS A 249 2.71 9.18 -9.62
N ILE A 250 2.50 10.41 -10.05
CA ILE A 250 2.58 10.82 -11.45
C ILE A 250 3.72 11.84 -11.60
N THR A 251 4.60 11.62 -12.57
CA THR A 251 5.78 12.46 -12.85
C THR A 251 6.06 12.55 -14.35
N GLY A 252 6.81 13.57 -14.76
CA GLY A 252 7.09 13.90 -16.17
C GLY A 252 5.98 14.71 -16.85
N ASN A 253 5.96 14.66 -18.18
CA ASN A 253 5.08 15.48 -19.01
C ASN A 253 3.64 14.93 -19.02
N VAL A 254 2.78 15.50 -18.17
CA VAL A 254 1.36 15.12 -18.04
C VAL A 254 0.51 15.37 -19.29
N HIS A 255 1.04 16.08 -20.30
CA HIS A 255 0.39 16.27 -21.60
C HIS A 255 0.77 15.21 -22.64
N SER A 256 1.64 14.26 -22.30
CA SER A 256 1.99 13.16 -23.19
C SER A 256 0.81 12.22 -23.43
N THR A 257 0.63 11.79 -24.69
CA THR A 257 -0.35 10.75 -25.06
C THR A 257 0.14 9.34 -24.74
N THR A 258 1.42 9.16 -24.45
CA THR A 258 2.01 7.88 -24.01
C THR A 258 2.50 7.99 -22.58
N ALA A 259 2.13 7.02 -21.75
CA ALA A 259 2.60 6.94 -20.37
C ALA A 259 3.19 5.56 -20.03
N SER A 260 4.29 5.59 -19.30
CA SER A 260 4.91 4.39 -18.72
C SER A 260 4.33 4.09 -17.34
N ILE A 261 4.20 2.81 -17.01
CA ILE A 261 3.76 2.34 -15.70
C ILE A 261 4.90 1.55 -15.07
N THR A 262 5.34 1.95 -13.87
CA THR A 262 6.44 1.32 -13.13
C THR A 262 6.15 1.23 -11.62
N GLU A 263 7.10 0.69 -10.86
CA GLU A 263 7.02 0.51 -9.41
C GLU A 263 7.89 1.49 -8.63
N GLY A 264 7.25 2.21 -7.72
CA GLY A 264 7.88 3.15 -6.80
C GLY A 264 8.09 4.52 -7.44
N ALA A 265 7.73 5.58 -6.72
CA ALA A 265 7.90 6.95 -7.17
C ALA A 265 9.36 7.29 -7.49
N LEU A 266 10.30 6.93 -6.61
CA LEU A 266 11.73 7.21 -6.82
C LEU A 266 12.28 6.61 -8.14
N LYS A 267 11.79 5.42 -8.52
CA LYS A 267 12.15 4.78 -9.79
C LYS A 267 11.57 5.55 -10.97
N GLY A 268 10.29 5.88 -10.92
CA GLY A 268 9.63 6.65 -11.97
C GLY A 268 10.19 8.06 -12.13
N ASP A 269 10.52 8.75 -11.04
CA ASP A 269 11.20 10.04 -11.06
C ASP A 269 12.56 9.94 -11.77
N THR A 270 13.35 8.92 -11.40
CA THR A 270 14.65 8.67 -12.02
C THR A 270 14.49 8.35 -13.51
N ALA A 271 13.58 7.44 -13.87
CA ALA A 271 13.35 7.04 -15.25
C ALA A 271 12.79 8.17 -16.12
N SER A 272 11.89 9.01 -15.56
CA SER A 272 11.39 10.22 -16.21
C SER A 272 12.50 11.23 -16.45
N CYS A 273 13.32 11.52 -15.43
CA CYS A 273 14.46 12.41 -15.53
C CYS A 273 15.47 11.94 -16.59
N LEU A 274 15.74 10.63 -16.66
CA LEU A 274 16.66 10.04 -17.63
C LEU A 274 16.07 9.92 -19.05
N SER A 275 14.75 10.10 -19.18
CA SER A 275 14.01 10.03 -20.45
C SER A 275 13.44 11.40 -20.84
N ASN A 276 14.13 12.48 -20.50
CA ASN A 276 13.75 13.87 -20.82
C ASN A 276 12.30 14.22 -20.44
N GLY A 277 11.88 13.82 -19.24
CA GLY A 277 10.55 14.12 -18.71
C GLY A 277 9.43 13.26 -19.30
N ALA A 278 9.73 12.03 -19.74
CA ALA A 278 8.68 11.09 -20.13
C ALA A 278 7.66 10.86 -19.00
N LEU A 279 6.39 10.67 -19.34
CA LEU A 279 5.30 10.53 -18.36
C LEU A 279 5.32 9.15 -17.70
N TYR A 280 5.36 9.12 -16.36
CA TYR A 280 5.31 7.89 -15.56
C TYR A 280 4.15 7.90 -14.56
N LEU A 281 3.47 6.75 -14.47
CA LEU A 281 2.57 6.39 -13.37
C LEU A 281 3.23 5.32 -12.50
N CYS A 282 3.43 5.63 -11.22
CA CYS A 282 4.27 4.85 -10.34
C CYS A 282 3.42 4.21 -9.24
N ALA A 283 3.18 2.91 -9.36
CA ALA A 283 2.51 2.16 -8.31
C ALA A 283 3.47 1.96 -7.13
N PRO A 284 3.05 2.14 -5.86
CA PRO A 284 3.95 2.03 -4.70
C PRO A 284 4.44 0.58 -4.42
N GLY A 285 4.01 -0.37 -5.25
CA GLY A 285 4.48 -1.74 -5.41
C GLY A 285 3.54 -2.49 -6.35
N VAL A 286 3.99 -3.59 -6.97
CA VAL A 286 3.23 -4.38 -7.96
C VAL A 286 1.76 -4.67 -7.61
N ASN A 287 1.44 -4.83 -6.32
CA ASN A 287 0.10 -5.20 -5.88
C ASN A 287 -0.77 -4.00 -5.45
N ALA A 288 -0.18 -2.80 -5.35
CA ALA A 288 -0.85 -1.60 -4.88
C ALA A 288 -1.44 -0.79 -6.04
N ILE A 289 -2.24 -1.47 -6.87
CA ILE A 289 -2.74 -0.96 -8.16
C ILE A 289 -4.18 -0.42 -8.09
N LYS A 290 -4.79 -0.39 -6.89
CA LYS A 290 -6.21 0.00 -6.70
C LYS A 290 -6.54 1.36 -7.34
N TYR A 291 -5.63 2.32 -7.23
CA TYR A 291 -5.83 3.70 -7.70
C TYR A 291 -5.27 3.95 -9.11
N LEU A 292 -4.73 2.93 -9.77
CA LEU A 292 -4.14 3.04 -11.10
C LEU A 292 -5.17 3.40 -12.18
N PRO A 293 -6.37 2.78 -12.24
CA PRO A 293 -7.38 3.19 -13.22
C PRO A 293 -7.82 4.65 -13.08
N SER A 294 -8.00 5.15 -11.86
CA SER A 294 -8.37 6.56 -11.64
C SER A 294 -7.25 7.53 -12.02
N ALA A 295 -5.99 7.16 -11.75
CA ALA A 295 -4.83 7.96 -12.12
C ALA A 295 -4.67 8.06 -13.65
N ILE A 296 -4.88 6.95 -14.36
CA ILE A 296 -4.86 6.95 -15.83
C ILE A 296 -5.99 7.82 -16.40
N ARG A 297 -7.21 7.72 -15.85
CA ARG A 297 -8.37 8.52 -16.30
C ARG A 297 -8.22 10.02 -16.05
N SER A 298 -7.34 10.45 -15.16
CA SER A 298 -7.04 11.87 -14.95
C SER A 298 -6.10 12.47 -16.01
N LEU A 299 -5.64 11.65 -16.97
CA LEU A 299 -4.70 12.01 -18.02
C LEU A 299 -5.35 11.74 -19.39
N SER A 300 -4.83 12.38 -20.43
CA SER A 300 -5.26 12.19 -21.82
C SER A 300 -4.35 11.20 -22.55
N VAL A 301 -4.18 10.00 -21.96
CA VAL A 301 -3.26 8.99 -22.50
C VAL A 301 -3.98 8.02 -23.44
N GLU A 302 -3.32 7.74 -24.56
CA GLU A 302 -3.78 6.87 -25.65
C GLU A 302 -2.96 5.58 -25.75
N ARG A 303 -1.80 5.53 -25.06
CA ARG A 303 -0.93 4.35 -25.03
C ARG A 303 -0.27 4.19 -23.67
N LEU A 304 -0.23 2.95 -23.19
CA LEU A 304 0.43 2.57 -21.94
C LEU A 304 1.62 1.65 -22.22
N LEU A 305 2.76 1.95 -21.61
CA LEU A 305 3.95 1.11 -21.62
C LEU A 305 4.14 0.50 -20.24
N GLY A 306 4.24 -0.82 -20.15
CA GLY A 306 4.60 -1.49 -18.90
C GLY A 306 6.10 -1.52 -18.74
N GLU A 307 6.65 -0.87 -17.71
CA GLU A 307 8.08 -0.83 -17.42
C GLU A 307 8.32 -1.31 -15.97
N TYR A 308 7.94 -2.56 -15.73
CA TYR A 308 8.11 -3.28 -14.46
C TYR A 308 9.46 -3.97 -14.40
N ASP A 309 9.92 -4.26 -13.19
CA ASP A 309 11.21 -4.91 -12.97
C ASP A 309 11.29 -6.24 -13.73
N MET A 310 12.45 -6.52 -14.29
CA MET A 310 12.67 -7.72 -15.11
C MET A 310 12.48 -9.01 -14.29
N ASP A 311 12.59 -8.97 -12.95
CA ASP A 311 12.23 -10.08 -12.08
C ASP A 311 10.72 -10.44 -12.09
N GLN A 312 9.85 -9.52 -12.52
CA GLN A 312 8.42 -9.76 -12.73
C GLN A 312 8.14 -10.47 -14.06
N ILE A 313 9.16 -10.64 -14.91
CA ILE A 313 9.06 -11.17 -16.28
C ILE A 313 10.15 -12.22 -16.47
N ARG A 314 9.82 -13.48 -16.20
CA ARG A 314 10.79 -14.59 -16.34
C ARG A 314 10.41 -15.48 -17.51
N GLN A 315 11.30 -15.58 -18.51
CA GLN A 315 11.06 -16.43 -19.70
C GLN A 315 9.69 -16.15 -20.34
N GLU A 316 9.37 -14.86 -20.53
CA GLU A 316 8.07 -14.38 -21.05
C GLU A 316 6.85 -14.70 -20.18
N GLN A 317 7.06 -15.33 -19.01
CA GLN A 317 6.02 -15.53 -18.01
C GLN A 317 5.96 -14.35 -17.06
N TYR A 318 4.81 -13.69 -17.06
CA TYR A 318 4.53 -12.60 -16.13
C TYR A 318 4.28 -13.13 -14.71
N SER A 319 4.66 -12.36 -13.70
CA SER A 319 4.25 -12.63 -12.33
C SER A 319 2.72 -12.55 -12.19
N ALA A 320 2.16 -13.20 -11.18
CA ALA A 320 0.72 -13.11 -10.90
C ALA A 320 0.29 -11.66 -10.57
N ALA A 321 1.20 -10.85 -10.05
CA ALA A 321 0.93 -9.45 -9.76
C ALA A 321 0.84 -8.62 -11.04
N LEU A 322 1.79 -8.80 -11.98
CA LEU A 322 1.78 -8.13 -13.27
C LEU A 322 0.54 -8.49 -14.10
N ARG A 323 0.14 -9.78 -14.12
CA ARG A 323 -1.12 -10.20 -14.76
C ARG A 323 -2.34 -9.49 -14.18
N ARG A 324 -2.47 -9.44 -12.85
CA ARG A 324 -3.58 -8.72 -12.18
C ARG A 324 -3.61 -7.24 -12.54
N MET A 325 -2.44 -6.63 -12.70
CA MET A 325 -2.33 -5.24 -13.12
C MET A 325 -2.84 -5.07 -14.56
N GLN A 326 -2.36 -5.88 -15.49
CA GLN A 326 -2.85 -5.88 -16.87
C GLN A 326 -4.38 -6.08 -16.94
N ASP A 327 -4.91 -7.03 -16.16
CA ASP A 327 -6.36 -7.27 -16.07
C ASP A 327 -7.14 -6.06 -15.55
N THR A 328 -6.56 -5.31 -14.61
CA THR A 328 -7.15 -4.08 -14.06
C THR A 328 -7.21 -2.95 -15.10
N LEU A 329 -6.31 -2.98 -16.09
CA LEU A 329 -6.26 -1.98 -17.16
C LEU A 329 -7.14 -2.31 -18.36
N LYS A 330 -7.46 -3.58 -18.62
CA LYS A 330 -8.30 -4.02 -19.76
C LYS A 330 -9.58 -3.19 -19.95
N PRO A 331 -10.36 -2.86 -18.89
CA PRO A 331 -11.60 -2.10 -19.04
C PRO A 331 -11.40 -0.64 -19.50
N LEU A 332 -10.17 -0.12 -19.48
CA LEU A 332 -9.87 1.23 -19.96
C LEU A 332 -9.83 1.31 -21.49
N GLY A 333 -9.67 0.17 -22.18
CA GLY A 333 -9.58 0.14 -23.65
C GLY A 333 -8.33 0.79 -24.23
N ILE A 334 -7.35 1.16 -23.39
CA ILE A 334 -6.11 1.80 -23.81
C ILE A 334 -5.08 0.71 -24.15
N PRO A 335 -4.46 0.74 -25.35
CA PRO A 335 -3.38 -0.17 -25.72
C PRO A 335 -2.27 -0.21 -24.67
N TYR A 336 -1.94 -1.42 -24.20
CA TYR A 336 -0.88 -1.68 -23.24
C TYR A 336 0.20 -2.55 -23.87
N ILE A 337 1.46 -2.10 -23.83
CA ILE A 337 2.61 -2.85 -24.34
C ILE A 337 3.60 -3.06 -23.19
N GLN A 338 3.84 -4.30 -22.81
CA GLN A 338 4.88 -4.63 -21.85
C GLN A 338 6.26 -4.46 -22.51
N GLN A 339 7.09 -3.58 -21.94
CA GLN A 339 8.47 -3.42 -22.36
C GLN A 339 9.33 -4.50 -21.70
N MET A 340 10.38 -4.91 -22.41
CA MET A 340 11.42 -5.81 -21.93
C MET A 340 12.78 -5.24 -22.34
N TRP A 341 13.77 -5.38 -21.48
CA TRP A 341 15.14 -4.96 -21.73
C TRP A 341 16.12 -6.01 -21.18
N ASN A 342 17.41 -5.72 -21.27
CA ASN A 342 18.44 -6.61 -20.77
C ASN A 342 18.26 -6.84 -19.24
N PRO A 343 17.97 -8.08 -18.79
CA PRO A 343 17.69 -8.38 -17.39
C PRO A 343 18.89 -8.22 -16.45
N ALA A 344 20.10 -7.94 -16.97
CA ALA A 344 21.23 -7.50 -16.16
C ALA A 344 20.95 -6.18 -15.41
N TYR A 345 20.01 -5.37 -15.92
CA TYR A 345 19.51 -4.16 -15.27
C TYR A 345 18.08 -4.43 -14.84
N ASN A 346 17.84 -4.70 -13.55
CA ASN A 346 16.53 -5.17 -13.11
C ASN A 346 15.46 -4.07 -13.26
N GLY A 347 15.72 -2.87 -12.75
CA GLY A 347 14.81 -1.75 -12.83
C GLY A 347 14.94 -0.95 -14.12
N ILE A 348 13.85 -0.27 -14.52
CA ILE A 348 13.88 0.65 -15.66
C ILE A 348 14.82 1.83 -15.40
N ASP A 349 14.93 2.30 -14.15
CA ASP A 349 15.87 3.35 -13.74
C ASP A 349 17.32 2.91 -13.97
N ASP A 350 17.67 1.68 -13.60
CA ASP A 350 19.01 1.11 -13.84
C ASP A 350 19.33 1.01 -15.34
N TYR A 351 18.36 0.52 -16.13
CA TYR A 351 18.53 0.36 -17.57
C TYR A 351 18.71 1.72 -18.27
N LYS A 352 17.85 2.70 -17.97
CA LYS A 352 17.94 4.06 -18.55
C LYS A 352 19.24 4.74 -18.15
N LEU A 353 19.71 4.55 -16.91
CA LEU A 353 20.97 5.12 -16.45
C LEU A 353 22.14 4.54 -17.22
N HIS A 354 22.15 3.22 -17.44
CA HIS A 354 23.15 2.57 -18.28
C HIS A 354 23.09 3.08 -19.73
N SER A 355 21.90 3.12 -20.33
CA SER A 355 21.71 3.58 -21.71
C SER A 355 22.16 5.02 -21.93
N ARG A 356 21.97 5.91 -20.96
CA ARG A 356 22.44 7.31 -21.04
C ARG A 356 23.96 7.44 -20.99
N ARG A 357 24.67 6.49 -20.37
CA ARG A 357 26.14 6.51 -20.27
C ARG A 357 26.84 5.97 -21.53
N LEU A 358 26.18 5.15 -22.34
CA LEU A 358 26.76 4.60 -23.57
C LEU A 358 27.19 5.68 -24.59
N PRO A 359 26.42 6.73 -24.88
CA PRO A 359 26.83 7.81 -25.78
C PRO A 359 27.87 8.77 -25.21
N LEU A 360 28.15 8.74 -23.90
CA LEU A 360 29.13 9.63 -23.24
C LEU A 360 30.52 8.98 -23.13
N ALA A 361 30.62 7.67 -23.41
CA ALA A 361 31.86 6.89 -23.34
C ALA A 361 32.39 6.46 -24.73
N ALA A 362 31.65 6.79 -25.79
CA ALA A 362 32.05 6.68 -27.19
C ALA A 362 32.35 8.08 -27.73
#